data_AF-A0A5J4KM83-F1
#
_entry.id   AF-A0A5J4KM83-F1
#
_cell.length_a   1.000
_cell.length_b   1.000
_cell.length_c   1.000
_cell.angle_alpha   90.00
_cell.angle_beta   90.00
_cell.angle_gamma   90.00
#
_symmetry.space_group_name_H-M   'P 1'
#
loop_
_entity.id
_entity.type
_entity.pdbx_description
1 polymer ?
#
loop_
_entity_poly.entity_id
_entity_poly.type
_entity_poly.pdbx_seq_one_letter_code
_entity_poly.pdbx_strand_id
1 'polypeptide(L)'
;MKKVDQRVPKNLVITAYWPRRTAEENNIGYAVPGKHIFYYMLIAPFQRSLGWFVEPRVRPALSPVVRVLMLTLPILAVAITFNRGQKHKGFYTLDDQGKPLSFIGYQPPTETLERLGIGRKKFLRQLKKLV
;
A
#
# COMPACT_ATOMS: atom_id res chain seq x y z
N MET A 1 21.43 -2.33 -19.13
CA MET A 1 20.49 -2.99 -18.20
C MET A 1 20.71 -2.42 -16.79
N LYS A 2 19.72 -1.74 -16.21
CA LYS A 2 19.85 -1.18 -14.85
C LYS A 2 19.85 -2.35 -13.86
N LYS A 3 20.94 -2.50 -13.10
CA LYS A 3 20.98 -3.40 -11.93
C LYS A 3 19.90 -2.90 -10.95
N VAL A 4 18.77 -3.59 -10.93
CA VAL A 4 17.73 -3.37 -9.93
C VAL A 4 18.34 -3.83 -8.63
N ASP A 5 18.64 -2.89 -7.74
CA ASP A 5 19.11 -3.17 -6.38
C ASP A 5 18.08 -4.09 -5.71
N GLN A 6 18.39 -5.39 -5.69
CA GLN A 6 17.52 -6.50 -5.33
C GLN A 6 17.29 -6.60 -3.82
N ARG A 7 17.56 -5.53 -3.07
CA ARG A 7 17.43 -5.52 -1.61
C ARG A 7 15.97 -5.25 -1.26
N VAL A 8 15.23 -6.34 -1.04
CA VAL A 8 13.88 -6.28 -0.49
C VAL A 8 13.90 -5.45 0.80
N PRO A 9 13.13 -4.35 0.88
CA PRO A 9 13.13 -3.51 2.07
C PRO A 9 12.55 -4.25 3.27
N LYS A 10 13.20 -4.13 4.43
CA LYS A 10 12.87 -4.89 5.65
C LYS A 10 11.45 -4.67 6.19
N ASN A 11 10.83 -3.53 5.87
CA ASN A 11 9.56 -3.08 6.47
C ASN A 11 8.38 -3.15 5.48
N LEU A 12 8.33 -4.22 4.69
CA LEU A 12 7.21 -4.50 3.79
C LEU A 12 6.13 -5.33 4.47
N VAL A 13 4.88 -4.96 4.23
CA VAL A 13 3.69 -5.71 4.62
C VAL A 13 3.03 -6.21 3.35
N ILE A 14 2.86 -7.53 3.22
CA ILE A 14 2.13 -8.13 2.11
C ILE A 14 0.63 -8.07 2.43
N THR A 15 -0.15 -7.43 1.58
CA THR A 15 -1.59 -7.24 1.79
C THR A 15 -2.44 -8.26 1.02
N ALA A 16 -1.94 -8.76 -0.11
CA ALA A 16 -2.60 -9.75 -0.94
C ALA A 16 -1.61 -10.80 -1.44
N TYR A 17 -2.06 -12.05 -1.57
CA TYR A 17 -1.23 -13.20 -1.94
C TYR A 17 -1.84 -13.95 -3.12
N TRP A 18 -1.01 -14.49 -3.99
CA TRP A 18 -1.36 -15.36 -5.12
C TRP A 18 -0.42 -16.58 -5.10
N PRO A 19 -0.91 -17.76 -4.69
CA PRO A 19 -0.08 -18.96 -4.67
C PRO A 19 0.11 -19.53 -6.07
N ARG A 20 1.27 -20.19 -6.26
CA ARG A 20 1.59 -20.97 -7.46
C ARG A 20 0.60 -22.12 -7.64
N ARG A 21 0.24 -22.42 -8.89
CA ARG A 21 -0.59 -23.59 -9.24
C ARG A 21 0.22 -24.77 -9.74
N THR A 22 1.36 -24.50 -10.37
CA THR A 22 2.30 -25.47 -10.93
C THR A 22 3.68 -25.30 -10.29
N ALA A 23 4.53 -26.32 -10.41
CA ALA A 23 5.87 -26.29 -9.83
C ALA A 23 6.79 -25.21 -10.46
N GLU A 24 6.47 -24.77 -11.67
CA GLU A 24 7.23 -23.74 -12.42
C GLU A 24 6.78 -22.31 -12.10
N GLU A 25 5.61 -22.13 -11.47
CA GLU A 25 5.09 -20.81 -11.10
C GLU A 25 5.68 -20.33 -9.76
N ASN A 26 5.93 -19.02 -9.66
CA ASN A 26 6.33 -18.38 -8.41
C ASN A 26 5.10 -17.92 -7.60
N ASN A 27 5.20 -17.93 -6.27
CA ASN A 27 4.21 -17.27 -5.43
C ASN A 27 4.35 -15.76 -5.59
N ILE A 28 3.23 -15.03 -5.69
CA ILE A 28 3.23 -13.58 -5.87
C ILE A 28 2.52 -12.93 -4.69
N GLY A 29 3.05 -11.79 -4.23
CA GLY A 29 2.48 -10.99 -3.16
C GLY A 29 2.48 -9.52 -3.51
N TYR A 30 1.43 -8.81 -3.12
CA TYR A 30 1.40 -7.36 -3.19
C TYR A 30 1.90 -6.76 -1.89
N ALA A 31 3.02 -6.05 -1.94
CA ALA A 31 3.65 -5.44 -0.79
C ALA A 31 3.38 -3.94 -0.73
N VAL A 32 3.20 -3.44 0.49
CA VAL A 32 3.09 -2.03 0.82
C VAL A 32 4.02 -1.73 1.99
N PRO A 33 4.68 -0.57 2.05
CA PRO A 33 5.47 -0.20 3.23
C PRO A 33 4.59 -0.14 4.49
N GLY A 34 5.03 -0.72 5.61
CA GLY A 34 4.24 -0.70 6.86
C GLY A 34 3.88 0.72 7.33
N LYS A 35 4.77 1.69 7.08
CA LYS A 35 4.53 3.12 7.37
C LYS A 35 3.32 3.67 6.61
N HIS A 36 3.04 3.18 5.39
CA HIS A 36 1.92 3.64 4.57
C HIS A 36 0.57 3.28 5.17
N ILE A 37 0.46 2.10 5.80
CA ILE A 37 -0.77 1.66 6.47
C ILE A 37 -1.07 2.57 7.67
N PHE A 38 -0.02 2.91 8.44
CA PHE A 38 -0.15 3.80 9.59
C PHE A 38 -0.62 5.22 9.21
N TYR A 39 -0.08 5.78 8.11
CA TYR A 39 -0.53 7.08 7.62
C TYR A 39 -2.00 7.07 7.20
N TYR A 40 -2.47 6.06 6.47
CA TYR A 40 -3.89 5.96 6.10
C TYR A 40 -4.80 5.91 7.33
N MET A 41 -4.39 5.21 8.38
CA MET A 41 -5.16 5.06 9.62
C MET A 41 -5.25 6.36 10.44
N LEU A 42 -4.18 7.15 10.46
CA LEU A 42 -4.14 8.44 11.16
C LEU A 42 -4.81 9.59 10.39
N ILE A 43 -4.78 9.56 9.07
CA ILE A 43 -5.27 10.68 8.24
C ILE A 43 -6.79 10.64 8.07
N ALA A 44 -7.40 9.46 8.02
CA ALA A 44 -8.85 9.31 7.90
C ALA A 44 -9.64 10.04 9.02
N PRO A 45 -9.30 9.93 10.32
CA PRO A 45 -9.98 10.71 11.36
C PRO A 45 -9.63 12.20 11.29
N PHE A 46 -8.40 12.56 10.89
CA PHE A 46 -7.97 13.96 10.79
C PHE A 46 -8.73 14.73 9.70
N GLN A 47 -8.99 14.11 8.55
CA GLN A 47 -9.83 14.69 7.49
C GLN A 47 -11.27 14.91 7.97
N ARG A 48 -11.81 13.98 8.76
CA ARG A 48 -13.16 14.09 9.31
C ARG A 48 -13.26 15.22 10.34
N SER A 49 -12.24 15.42 11.16
CA SER A 49 -12.17 16.55 12.10
C SER A 49 -11.97 17.90 11.39
N LEU A 50 -11.22 17.96 10.29
CA LEU A 50 -11.09 19.19 9.50
C LEU A 50 -12.44 19.63 8.91
N GLY A 51 -13.28 18.68 8.47
CA GLY A 51 -14.65 18.98 8.04
C GLY A 51 -15.47 19.69 9.12
N TRP A 52 -15.33 19.27 10.39
CA TRP A 52 -15.96 19.91 11.55
C TRP A 52 -15.47 21.34 11.82
N PHE A 53 -14.19 21.64 11.56
CA PHE A 53 -13.64 22.99 11.73
C PHE A 53 -14.02 23.95 10.58
N VAL A 54 -14.41 23.42 9.42
CA VAL A 54 -14.69 24.21 8.21
C VAL A 54 -16.18 24.33 7.90
N GLU A 55 -17.02 23.55 8.60
CA GLU A 55 -18.47 23.66 8.49
C GLU A 55 -18.90 25.12 8.76
N PRO A 56 -19.72 25.73 7.88
CA PRO A 56 -19.95 27.18 7.84
C PRO A 56 -20.58 27.75 9.12
N ARG A 57 -21.05 26.87 10.02
CA ARG A 57 -21.68 27.22 11.28
C ARG A 57 -20.71 27.68 12.37
N VAL A 58 -19.40 27.41 12.26
CA VAL A 58 -18.51 27.58 13.42
C VAL A 58 -17.83 28.96 13.48
N ARG A 59 -17.39 29.58 12.37
CA ARG A 59 -16.77 30.94 12.42
C ARG A 59 -16.88 31.75 11.12
N PRO A 60 -17.67 32.85 11.05
CA PRO A 60 -17.68 33.77 9.91
C PRO A 60 -16.43 34.67 9.81
N ALA A 61 -15.56 34.69 10.82
CA ALA A 61 -14.45 35.64 10.94
C ALA A 61 -13.23 35.38 10.03
N LEU A 62 -13.16 34.24 9.35
CA LEU A 62 -12.02 33.89 8.49
C LEU A 62 -12.33 34.12 7.01
N SER A 63 -11.44 34.85 6.32
CA SER A 63 -11.55 35.11 4.89
C SER A 63 -11.56 33.80 4.09
N PRO A 64 -12.25 33.76 2.93
CA PRO A 64 -12.34 32.56 2.09
C PRO A 64 -10.96 32.01 1.70
N VAL A 65 -9.99 32.90 1.45
CA VAL A 65 -8.61 32.53 1.09
C VAL A 65 -7.90 31.79 2.22
N VAL A 66 -8.03 32.28 3.46
CA VAL A 66 -7.41 31.63 4.63
C VAL A 66 -8.02 30.25 4.88
N ARG A 67 -9.32 30.07 4.65
CA ARG A 67 -9.98 28.76 4.74
C ARG A 67 -9.44 27.77 3.72
N VAL A 68 -9.26 28.20 2.47
CA VAL A 68 -8.68 27.36 1.41
C VAL A 68 -7.23 26.99 1.75
N LEU A 69 -6.43 27.91 2.28
CA LEU A 69 -5.05 27.62 2.69
C LEU A 69 -4.99 26.63 3.87
N MET A 70 -5.86 26.77 4.86
CA MET A 70 -5.94 25.83 5.99
C MET A 70 -6.33 24.42 5.57
N LEU A 71 -7.12 24.27 4.51
CA LEU A 71 -7.47 22.96 3.95
C LEU A 71 -6.38 22.39 3.04
N THR A 72 -5.76 23.24 2.22
CA THR A 72 -4.79 22.79 1.20
C THR A 72 -3.43 22.42 1.79
N LEU A 73 -2.95 23.12 2.82
CA LEU A 73 -1.64 22.84 3.44
C LEU A 73 -1.54 21.43 4.05
N PRO A 74 -2.49 20.95 4.86
CA PRO A 74 -2.48 19.57 5.35
C PRO A 74 -2.56 18.56 4.21
N ILE A 75 -3.39 18.83 3.18
CA ILE A 75 -3.53 17.94 2.03
C ILE A 75 -2.21 17.84 1.26
N LEU A 76 -1.51 18.96 1.04
CA LEU A 76 -0.21 18.99 0.36
C LEU A 76 0.87 18.26 1.16
N ALA A 77 0.95 18.52 2.48
CA ALA A 77 1.90 17.86 3.36
C ALA A 77 1.71 16.33 3.38
N VAL A 78 0.45 15.91 3.38
CA VAL A 78 0.06 14.51 3.24
C VAL A 78 0.48 13.96 1.87
N ALA A 79 0.16 14.64 0.77
CA ALA A 79 0.48 14.19 -0.59
C ALA A 79 2.00 14.01 -0.81
N ILE A 80 2.83 14.93 -0.31
CA ILE A 80 4.29 14.84 -0.40
C ILE A 80 4.82 13.64 0.40
N THR A 81 4.24 13.38 1.57
CA THR A 81 4.61 12.24 2.42
C THR A 81 4.21 10.90 1.77
N PHE A 82 3.04 10.85 1.12
CA PHE A 82 2.58 9.68 0.38
C PHE A 82 3.47 9.37 -0.84
N ASN A 83 3.90 10.38 -1.60
CA ASN A 83 4.74 10.16 -2.78
C ASN A 83 6.10 9.53 -2.44
N ARG A 84 6.64 9.78 -1.25
CA ARG A 84 7.92 9.16 -0.82
C ARG A 84 7.79 7.66 -0.50
N GLY A 85 6.61 7.19 -0.10
CA GLY A 85 6.39 5.77 0.22
C GLY A 85 6.06 4.88 -0.98
N GLN A 86 5.78 5.45 -2.15
CA GLN A 86 5.47 4.66 -3.35
C GLN A 86 6.66 3.84 -3.88
N LYS A 87 7.91 4.21 -3.54
CA LYS A 87 9.13 3.57 -4.08
C LYS A 87 9.25 2.06 -3.85
N HIS A 88 8.47 1.48 -2.94
CA HIS A 88 8.53 0.05 -2.58
C HIS A 88 7.15 -0.61 -2.50
N LYS A 89 6.13 0.04 -3.05
CA LYS A 89 4.77 -0.52 -3.16
C LYS A 89 4.68 -1.26 -4.48
N GLY A 90 4.26 -2.52 -4.50
CA GLY A 90 4.09 -3.26 -5.75
C GLY A 90 4.10 -4.77 -5.56
N PHE A 91 4.28 -5.50 -6.66
CA PHE A 91 4.26 -6.95 -6.70
C PHE A 91 5.66 -7.52 -6.47
N TYR A 92 5.72 -8.55 -5.62
CA TYR A 92 6.92 -9.26 -5.24
C TYR A 92 6.71 -10.76 -5.42
N THR A 93 7.77 -11.48 -5.77
CA THR A 93 7.79 -12.94 -5.59
C THR A 93 7.90 -13.27 -4.12
N LEU A 94 7.30 -14.37 -3.69
CA LEU A 94 7.29 -14.83 -2.31
C LEU A 94 7.94 -16.20 -2.18
N ASP A 95 8.56 -16.45 -1.03
CA ASP A 95 8.95 -17.80 -0.61
C ASP A 95 7.74 -18.63 -0.15
N ASP A 96 7.98 -19.91 0.17
CA ASP A 96 6.96 -20.84 0.70
C ASP A 96 6.50 -20.48 2.13
N GLN A 97 7.07 -19.46 2.75
CA GLN A 97 6.64 -18.89 4.03
C GLN A 97 5.85 -17.59 3.86
N GLY A 98 5.68 -17.10 2.62
CA GLY A 98 5.02 -15.85 2.28
C GLY A 98 5.84 -14.59 2.53
N LYS A 99 7.18 -14.71 2.57
CA LYS A 99 8.12 -13.59 2.67
C LYS A 99 8.53 -13.11 1.27
N PRO A 100 8.67 -11.80 1.05
CA PRO A 100 9.08 -11.25 -0.23
C PRO A 100 10.55 -11.57 -0.56
N LEU A 101 10.80 -12.06 -1.77
CA LEU A 101 12.12 -12.44 -2.29
C LEU A 101 12.64 -11.45 -3.34
N SER A 102 11.85 -11.16 -4.38
CA SER A 102 12.26 -10.25 -5.45
C SER A 102 11.12 -9.32 -5.87
N PHE A 103 11.45 -8.10 -6.28
CA PHE A 103 10.49 -7.15 -6.82
C PHE A 103 10.20 -7.47 -8.28
N ILE A 104 8.91 -7.56 -8.62
CA ILE A 104 8.42 -7.81 -9.99
C ILE A 104 8.14 -6.48 -10.68
N GLY A 105 7.33 -5.63 -10.05
CA GLY A 105 6.88 -4.38 -10.66
C GLY A 105 5.70 -3.73 -9.92
N TYR A 106 5.29 -2.58 -10.40
CA TYR A 106 4.16 -1.83 -9.83
C TYR A 106 2.79 -2.31 -10.36
N GLN A 107 2.78 -2.88 -11.55
CA GLN A 107 1.59 -3.39 -12.23
C GLN A 107 1.39 -4.88 -11.92
N PRO A 108 0.13 -5.35 -11.90
CA PRO A 108 -0.16 -6.76 -11.71
C PRO A 108 0.49 -7.58 -12.84
N PRO A 109 1.34 -8.58 -12.51
CA PRO A 109 1.84 -9.50 -13.51
C PRO A 109 0.68 -10.27 -14.16
N THR A 110 0.87 -10.72 -15.40
CA THR A 110 -0.17 -11.37 -16.21
C THR A 110 -0.84 -12.53 -15.49
N GLU A 111 -0.05 -13.30 -14.74
CA GLU A 111 -0.50 -14.41 -13.90
C GLU A 111 -1.52 -13.99 -12.83
N THR A 112 -1.54 -12.73 -12.39
CA THR A 112 -2.45 -12.23 -11.34
C THR A 112 -3.68 -11.50 -11.87
N LEU A 113 -3.71 -11.12 -13.15
CA LEU A 113 -4.78 -10.30 -13.73
C LEU A 113 -6.17 -10.97 -13.64
N GLU A 114 -6.23 -12.28 -13.83
CA GLU A 114 -7.48 -13.05 -13.80
C GLU A 114 -7.83 -13.59 -12.40
N ARG A 115 -6.99 -13.32 -11.40
CA ARG A 115 -7.09 -13.95 -10.07
C ARG A 115 -7.27 -12.89 -8.99
N LEU A 116 -8.30 -13.05 -8.16
CA LEU A 116 -8.42 -12.27 -6.94
C LEU A 116 -7.37 -12.75 -5.91
N GLY A 117 -6.64 -11.80 -5.35
CA GLY A 117 -5.68 -12.07 -4.28
C GLY A 117 -6.38 -12.67 -3.06
N ILE A 118 -5.71 -13.61 -2.40
CA ILE A 118 -6.20 -14.27 -1.19
C ILE A 118 -5.48 -13.76 0.06
N GLY A 119 -6.11 -13.95 1.22
CA GLY A 119 -5.50 -13.61 2.50
C GLY A 119 -4.41 -14.59 2.93
N ARG A 120 -3.46 -14.10 3.75
CA ARG A 120 -2.28 -14.86 4.24
C ARG A 120 -2.61 -16.24 4.80
N LYS A 121 -3.66 -16.36 5.64
CA LYS A 121 -4.06 -17.64 6.25
C LYS A 121 -4.46 -18.67 5.19
N LYS A 122 -5.20 -18.24 4.15
CA LYS A 122 -5.64 -19.11 3.05
C LYS A 122 -4.45 -19.48 2.16
N PHE A 123 -3.55 -18.53 1.90
CA PHE A 123 -2.31 -18.75 1.17
C PHE A 123 -1.42 -19.83 1.82
N LEU A 124 -1.12 -19.69 3.11
CA LEU A 124 -0.29 -20.67 3.84
C LEU A 124 -0.94 -22.05 3.90
N ARG A 125 -2.28 -22.11 3.97
CA ARG A 125 -3.01 -23.39 3.89
C ARG A 125 -2.90 -24.04 2.51
N GLN A 126 -2.89 -23.26 1.42
CA GLN A 126 -2.74 -23.81 0.08
C GLN A 126 -1.32 -24.29 -0.19
N LEU A 127 -0.29 -23.58 0.29
CA LEU A 127 1.09 -24.04 0.19
C LEU A 127 1.30 -25.40 0.87
N LYS A 128 0.73 -25.59 2.07
CA LYS A 128 0.80 -26.89 2.78
C LYS A 128 0.11 -28.05 2.08
N LYS A 129 -0.79 -27.78 1.12
CA LYS A 129 -1.46 -28.82 0.32
C LYS A 129 -0.70 -29.18 -0.94
N LEU A 130 0.26 -28.34 -1.35
CA LEU A 130 1.05 -28.50 -2.56
C LEU A 130 2.43 -29.12 -2.27
N VAL A 131 2.78 -29.26 -0.99
CA VAL A 131 3.92 -30.04 -0.47
C VAL A 131 3.41 -31.42 -0.07
#